data_AF-A0A6P2GNU7-F1
#
_entry.id   AF-A0A6P2GNU7-F1
#
_cell.length_a   1.000
_cell.length_b   1.000
_cell.length_c   1.000
_cell.angle_alpha   90.00
_cell.angle_beta   90.00
_cell.angle_gamma   90.00
#
_symmetry.space_group_name_H-M   'P 1'
#
loop_
_entity.id
_entity.type
_entity.pdbx_description
1 polymer ?
#
loop_
_entity_poly.entity_id
_entity_poly.type
_entity_poly.pdbx_seq_one_letter_code
_entity_poly.pdbx_strand_id
1 'polypeptide(L)'
;MNTPDNNETNRSHLVAFAIDDNRQAWYEMVIPFIVSLRATDYRGRIGVIGYGLSEEKRQRLRDNGIEVYVGAGVGDLAWDRYISAAAVFDTDPELQTLALYDADIWFPGPQFDIFDVVPSDDCLHVAPDAHFCAFVMSPIIGERRDALIRQCVQDVLDQVGHPLQAGLVVGGRAPWARFGQYVREQAGRVGQDFAAIHGLDTTFLHLWGGLGQVRLVGCEQNFVTKWGLHERHDFDAVRILLEHRGKPIRGLHMTGDVRFLNHWRYLARDVEHAIAHGQALALASEPGMREQPADLDTLQLERLAASGLSFVAAHEDVLPNVPRIAAGTSFRNPQGSALNAWASHRIEFEVTRERIVLDVSLSYLSGQPSAPSARLARNGESVSLQAPHKLSVATQQGDRIALSALTLPGQVCHTAWDIVVRHG
;
A
#
# COMPACT_ATOMS: atom_id res chain seq x y z
N MET A 1 15.81 -16.85 -38.82
CA MET A 1 16.39 -15.85 -37.92
C MET A 1 15.78 -16.10 -36.57
N ASN A 2 16.56 -16.61 -35.61
CA ASN A 2 16.11 -16.81 -34.25
C ASN A 2 15.98 -15.43 -33.61
N THR A 3 14.76 -15.03 -33.23
CA THR A 3 14.55 -13.98 -32.24
C THR A 3 15.34 -14.38 -30.98
N PRO A 4 16.19 -13.51 -30.43
CA PRO A 4 16.83 -13.80 -29.16
C PRO A 4 15.75 -14.04 -28.12
N ASP A 5 15.93 -15.06 -27.29
CA ASP A 5 15.04 -15.36 -26.18
C ASP A 5 15.08 -14.15 -25.22
N ASN A 6 13.98 -13.39 -25.11
CA ASN A 6 13.81 -12.27 -24.17
C ASN A 6 14.00 -12.68 -22.68
N ASN A 7 14.31 -13.94 -22.41
CA ASN A 7 14.58 -14.49 -21.09
C ASN A 7 15.99 -14.21 -20.58
N GLU A 8 17.02 -14.04 -21.43
CA GLU A 8 18.39 -13.82 -20.93
C GLU A 8 18.63 -12.37 -20.45
N THR A 9 18.15 -11.37 -21.19
CA THR A 9 18.22 -9.95 -20.80
C THR A 9 17.42 -9.64 -19.53
N ASN A 10 16.42 -10.45 -19.19
CA ASN A 10 15.62 -10.26 -17.98
C ASN A 10 16.30 -10.79 -16.70
N ARG A 11 17.34 -11.64 -16.81
CA ARG A 11 18.04 -12.21 -15.63
C ARG A 11 19.13 -11.29 -15.06
N SER A 12 19.63 -10.35 -15.86
CA SER A 12 20.60 -9.34 -15.43
C SER A 12 19.97 -8.12 -14.73
N HIS A 13 18.64 -8.08 -14.63
CA HIS A 13 17.89 -6.98 -14.03
C HIS A 13 17.11 -7.44 -12.79
N LEU A 14 17.12 -6.61 -11.75
CA LEU A 14 16.40 -6.86 -10.50
C LEU A 14 15.49 -5.68 -10.17
N VAL A 15 14.22 -5.97 -9.97
CA VAL A 15 13.29 -5.06 -9.28
C VAL A 15 13.32 -5.43 -7.80
N ALA A 16 13.69 -4.49 -6.95
CA ALA A 16 13.82 -4.69 -5.53
C ALA A 16 13.00 -3.69 -4.72
N PHE A 17 12.59 -4.08 -3.52
CA PHE A 17 12.05 -3.18 -2.50
C PHE A 17 12.56 -3.61 -1.11
N ALA A 18 12.45 -2.72 -0.12
CA ALA A 18 12.89 -2.95 1.24
C ALA A 18 11.71 -2.96 2.23
N ILE A 19 11.75 -3.87 3.20
CA ILE A 19 10.69 -3.98 4.22
C ILE A 19 11.23 -4.59 5.52
N ASP A 20 10.66 -4.18 6.65
CA ASP A 20 10.84 -4.81 7.97
C ASP A 20 9.80 -5.92 8.22
N ASP A 21 9.76 -6.49 9.43
CA ASP A 21 8.79 -7.52 9.78
C ASP A 21 7.38 -6.98 10.10
N ASN A 22 7.01 -5.81 9.57
CA ASN A 22 5.69 -5.24 9.80
C ASN A 22 4.57 -6.04 9.09
N ARG A 23 3.59 -6.53 9.86
CA ARG A 23 2.45 -7.31 9.33
C ARG A 23 1.52 -6.48 8.46
N GLN A 24 1.27 -5.22 8.81
CA GLN A 24 0.40 -4.35 8.01
C GLN A 24 1.05 -4.03 6.65
N ALA A 25 2.31 -3.60 6.65
CA ALA A 25 3.03 -3.28 5.41
C ALA A 25 3.18 -4.51 4.49
N TRP A 26 3.34 -5.71 5.05
CA TRP A 26 3.31 -6.96 4.28
C TRP A 26 2.05 -7.10 3.42
N TYR A 27 0.88 -6.91 4.03
CA TYR A 27 -0.39 -7.09 3.32
C TYR A 27 -0.79 -5.87 2.49
N GLU A 28 -0.47 -4.66 2.93
CA GLU A 28 -0.92 -3.43 2.28
C GLU A 28 0.05 -2.89 1.21
N MET A 29 1.30 -3.33 1.21
CA MET A 29 2.36 -2.80 0.34
C MET A 29 3.05 -3.93 -0.43
N VAL A 30 3.68 -4.88 0.28
CA VAL A 30 4.48 -5.94 -0.33
C VAL A 30 3.69 -6.83 -1.28
N ILE A 31 2.53 -7.31 -0.84
CA ILE A 31 1.66 -8.16 -1.67
C ILE A 31 1.16 -7.40 -2.92
N PRO A 32 0.55 -6.20 -2.79
CA PRO A 32 0.17 -5.39 -3.95
C PRO A 32 1.31 -5.13 -4.94
N PHE A 33 2.50 -4.80 -4.45
CA PHE A 33 3.68 -4.59 -5.27
C PHE A 33 3.98 -5.81 -6.14
N ILE A 34 4.11 -6.99 -5.52
CA ILE A 34 4.47 -8.23 -6.21
C ILE A 34 3.41 -8.62 -7.24
N VAL A 35 2.14 -8.62 -6.84
CA VAL A 35 1.06 -9.12 -7.70
C VAL A 35 0.84 -8.18 -8.88
N SER A 36 0.82 -6.87 -8.65
CA SER A 36 0.68 -5.91 -9.73
C SER A 36 1.87 -5.94 -10.69
N LEU A 37 3.10 -6.14 -10.18
CA LEU A 37 4.28 -6.29 -11.03
C LEU A 37 4.17 -7.54 -11.92
N ARG A 38 3.71 -8.66 -11.36
CA ARG A 38 3.49 -9.91 -12.12
C ARG A 38 2.38 -9.80 -13.16
N ALA A 39 1.41 -8.91 -12.94
CA ALA A 39 0.34 -8.63 -13.90
C ALA A 39 0.83 -7.84 -15.13
N THR A 40 2.04 -7.27 -15.07
CA THR A 40 2.71 -6.63 -16.22
C THR A 40 3.36 -7.67 -17.13
N ASP A 41 4.06 -7.21 -18.17
CA ASP A 41 4.94 -7.99 -19.04
C ASP A 41 6.34 -8.24 -18.45
N TYR A 42 6.63 -7.76 -17.23
CA TYR A 42 7.92 -8.02 -16.57
C TYR A 42 8.12 -9.51 -16.24
N ARG A 43 9.23 -10.08 -16.71
CA ARG A 43 9.62 -11.49 -16.45
C ARG A 43 11.00 -11.62 -15.82
N GLY A 44 11.60 -10.52 -15.40
CA GLY A 44 12.87 -10.51 -14.70
C GLY A 44 12.77 -10.87 -13.23
N ARG A 45 13.85 -10.60 -12.49
CA ARG A 45 13.99 -11.00 -11.09
C ARG A 45 13.30 -10.01 -10.16
N ILE A 46 12.77 -10.52 -9.05
CA ILE A 46 12.15 -9.73 -7.98
C ILE A 46 12.89 -10.04 -6.68
N GLY A 47 13.29 -8.99 -5.95
CA GLY A 47 14.05 -9.10 -4.71
C GLY A 47 13.44 -8.32 -3.55
N VAL A 48 13.62 -8.83 -2.35
CA VAL A 48 13.24 -8.16 -1.10
C VAL A 48 14.47 -7.99 -0.23
N ILE A 49 14.76 -6.75 0.16
CA ILE A 49 15.76 -6.43 1.17
C ILE A 49 15.06 -6.43 2.53
N GLY A 50 15.26 -7.51 3.29
CA GLY A 50 14.58 -7.76 4.56
C GLY A 50 15.33 -7.21 5.77
N TYR A 51 14.64 -6.41 6.57
CA TYR A 51 15.11 -5.89 7.85
C TYR A 51 14.48 -6.67 9.00
N GLY A 52 15.02 -7.86 9.27
CA GLY A 52 14.53 -8.72 10.36
C GLY A 52 13.25 -9.49 10.05
N LEU A 53 12.94 -9.74 8.76
CA LEU A 53 11.80 -10.56 8.35
C LEU A 53 11.76 -11.92 9.07
N SER A 54 10.57 -12.33 9.51
CA SER A 54 10.35 -13.66 10.09
C SER A 54 10.66 -14.78 9.08
N GLU A 55 11.09 -15.95 9.56
CA GLU A 55 11.41 -17.07 8.65
C GLU A 55 10.19 -17.53 7.85
N GLU A 56 8.98 -17.39 8.42
CA GLU A 56 7.73 -17.62 7.71
C GLU A 56 7.60 -16.73 6.47
N LYS A 57 7.78 -15.41 6.61
CA LYS A 57 7.73 -14.49 5.47
C LYS A 57 8.85 -14.75 4.47
N ARG A 58 10.07 -15.03 4.96
CA ARG A 58 11.22 -15.35 4.09
C ARG A 58 10.96 -16.59 3.25
N GLN A 59 10.48 -17.66 3.87
CA GLN A 59 10.18 -18.91 3.17
C GLN A 59 9.08 -18.70 2.15
N ARG A 60 8.01 -17.97 2.51
CA ARG A 60 6.94 -17.62 1.59
C ARG A 60 7.44 -16.87 0.35
N LEU A 61 8.32 -15.88 0.51
CA LEU A 61 8.93 -15.17 -0.63
C LEU A 61 9.70 -16.13 -1.54
N ARG A 62 10.55 -17.00 -0.95
CA ARG A 62 11.32 -17.99 -1.70
C ARG A 62 10.43 -18.98 -2.46
N ASP A 63 9.36 -19.46 -1.84
CA ASP A 63 8.38 -20.37 -2.46
C ASP A 63 7.71 -19.73 -3.69
N ASN A 64 7.73 -18.41 -3.79
CA ASN A 64 7.23 -17.64 -4.91
C ASN A 64 8.32 -17.22 -5.90
N GLY A 65 9.54 -17.74 -5.79
CA GLY A 65 10.66 -17.35 -6.65
C GLY A 65 11.09 -15.90 -6.46
N ILE A 66 10.84 -15.33 -5.27
CA ILE A 66 11.29 -14.00 -4.89
C ILE A 66 12.55 -14.13 -4.06
N GLU A 67 13.57 -13.37 -4.42
CA GLU A 67 14.86 -13.39 -3.77
C GLU A 67 14.82 -12.59 -2.47
N VAL A 68 15.53 -13.08 -1.45
CA VAL A 68 15.53 -12.46 -0.12
C VAL A 68 16.95 -12.11 0.28
N TYR A 69 17.21 -10.82 0.37
CA TYR A 69 18.47 -10.23 0.79
C TYR A 69 18.36 -9.75 2.23
N VAL A 70 19.45 -9.82 2.98
CA VAL A 70 19.52 -9.28 4.34
C VAL A 70 19.91 -7.81 4.24
N GLY A 71 19.17 -6.92 4.89
CA GLY A 71 19.55 -5.51 5.00
C GLY A 71 20.92 -5.33 5.65
N ALA A 72 21.67 -4.31 5.24
CA ALA A 72 23.00 -4.03 5.75
C ALA A 72 22.99 -3.72 7.26
N GLY A 73 21.89 -3.17 7.76
CA GLY A 73 21.66 -2.99 9.20
C GLY A 73 22.56 -1.91 9.82
N VAL A 74 22.94 -0.89 9.02
CA VAL A 74 23.77 0.23 9.47
C VAL A 74 22.95 1.28 10.22
N GLY A 75 21.63 1.32 10.02
CA GLY A 75 20.71 2.17 10.78
C GLY A 75 19.27 2.02 10.32
N ASP A 76 18.52 3.13 10.26
CA ASP A 76 17.09 3.11 9.91
C ASP A 76 16.86 2.62 8.48
N LEU A 77 15.86 1.76 8.31
CA LEU A 77 15.47 1.14 7.04
C LEU A 77 15.36 2.16 5.90
N ALA A 78 14.77 3.33 6.17
CA ALA A 78 14.45 4.34 5.15
C ALA A 78 15.67 4.74 4.30
N TRP A 79 16.83 4.92 4.91
CA TRP A 79 18.07 5.27 4.19
C TRP A 79 19.05 4.11 4.07
N ASP A 80 19.04 3.14 5.00
CA ASP A 80 19.89 1.95 4.93
C ASP A 80 19.58 1.10 3.69
N ARG A 81 18.35 1.18 3.16
CA ARG A 81 17.96 0.49 1.93
C ARG A 81 18.84 0.84 0.73
N TYR A 82 19.40 2.06 0.67
CA TYR A 82 20.31 2.45 -0.42
C TYR A 82 21.67 1.77 -0.28
N ILE A 83 22.17 1.65 0.95
CA ILE A 83 23.38 0.90 1.27
C ILE A 83 23.17 -0.57 0.94
N SER A 84 22.01 -1.10 1.31
CA SER A 84 21.65 -2.50 1.09
C SER A 84 21.48 -2.82 -0.39
N ALA A 85 20.85 -1.94 -1.17
CA ALA A 85 20.72 -2.09 -2.62
C ALA A 85 22.10 -2.12 -3.31
N ALA A 86 23.05 -1.30 -2.84
CA ALA A 86 24.43 -1.39 -3.32
C ALA A 86 25.08 -2.75 -2.96
N ALA A 87 24.84 -3.26 -1.74
CA ALA A 87 25.39 -4.53 -1.28
C ALA A 87 24.81 -5.76 -2.02
N VAL A 88 23.60 -5.67 -2.60
CA VAL A 88 23.03 -6.76 -3.41
C VAL A 88 23.94 -7.11 -4.59
N PHE A 89 24.56 -6.11 -5.23
CA PHE A 89 25.52 -6.34 -6.30
C PHE A 89 26.74 -7.14 -5.82
N ASP A 90 27.18 -6.99 -4.57
CA ASP A 90 28.36 -7.70 -4.06
C ASP A 90 28.13 -9.21 -3.96
N THR A 91 26.88 -9.63 -3.72
CA THR A 91 26.49 -11.03 -3.64
C THR A 91 26.03 -11.63 -4.97
N ASP A 92 25.91 -10.80 -6.00
CA ASP A 92 25.38 -11.19 -7.30
C ASP A 92 26.19 -10.57 -8.45
N PRO A 93 27.18 -11.32 -8.97
CA PRO A 93 28.02 -10.87 -10.08
C PRO A 93 27.27 -10.72 -11.41
N GLU A 94 26.14 -11.41 -11.62
CA GLU A 94 25.39 -11.39 -12.88
C GLU A 94 24.44 -10.19 -12.97
N LEU A 95 24.15 -9.55 -11.84
CA LEU A 95 23.32 -8.35 -11.79
C LEU A 95 24.02 -7.16 -12.46
N GLN A 96 23.35 -6.60 -13.47
CA GLN A 96 23.79 -5.41 -14.20
C GLN A 96 23.05 -4.15 -13.74
N THR A 97 21.74 -4.25 -13.51
CA THR A 97 20.90 -3.09 -13.15
C THR A 97 19.91 -3.46 -12.06
N LEU A 98 19.79 -2.58 -11.06
CA LEU A 98 18.84 -2.72 -9.96
C LEU A 98 17.92 -1.50 -9.95
N ALA A 99 16.61 -1.75 -9.96
CA ALA A 99 15.57 -0.75 -9.71
C ALA A 99 15.00 -0.95 -8.30
N LEU A 100 15.33 -0.03 -7.39
CA LEU A 100 14.83 -0.02 -6.02
C LEU A 100 13.56 0.83 -5.96
N TYR A 101 12.45 0.20 -5.64
CA TYR A 101 11.16 0.84 -5.45
C TYR A 101 10.76 0.93 -3.97
N ASP A 102 9.91 1.89 -3.63
CA ASP A 102 9.10 1.84 -2.41
C ASP A 102 8.10 0.67 -2.49
N ALA A 103 7.85 0.02 -1.35
CA ALA A 103 6.94 -1.13 -1.30
C ALA A 103 5.47 -0.74 -1.51
N ASP A 104 5.10 0.53 -1.35
CA ASP A 104 3.74 1.05 -1.53
C ASP A 104 3.45 1.55 -2.96
N ILE A 105 4.30 1.15 -3.92
CA ILE A 105 4.06 1.33 -5.34
C ILE A 105 3.34 0.09 -5.91
N TRP A 106 2.39 0.31 -6.82
CA TRP A 106 1.79 -0.78 -7.60
C TRP A 106 1.70 -0.41 -9.08
N PHE A 107 1.62 -1.42 -9.94
CA PHE A 107 1.76 -1.28 -11.39
C PHE A 107 0.40 -1.40 -12.09
N PRO A 108 -0.22 -0.29 -12.56
CA PRO A 108 -1.62 -0.29 -13.00
C PRO A 108 -1.84 -0.73 -14.44
N GLY A 109 -0.78 -0.78 -15.24
CA GLY A 109 -0.84 -1.13 -16.66
C GLY A 109 -0.17 -2.46 -16.96
N PRO A 110 -0.40 -3.04 -18.15
CA PRO A 110 0.21 -4.30 -18.55
C PRO A 110 1.70 -4.18 -18.92
N GLN A 111 2.24 -2.96 -19.01
CA GLN A 111 3.60 -2.70 -19.49
C GLN A 111 4.49 -2.23 -18.34
N PHE A 112 5.69 -2.80 -18.26
CA PHE A 112 6.77 -2.43 -17.37
C PHE A 112 8.07 -2.27 -18.17
N ASP A 113 8.58 -1.04 -18.26
CA ASP A 113 9.63 -0.66 -19.21
C ASP A 113 10.79 0.11 -18.56
N ILE A 114 10.94 0.05 -17.22
CA ILE A 114 11.95 0.86 -16.51
C ILE A 114 13.38 0.62 -17.00
N PHE A 115 13.72 -0.64 -17.32
CA PHE A 115 15.05 -1.00 -17.80
C PHE A 115 15.28 -0.64 -19.27
N ASP A 116 14.21 -0.38 -20.04
CA ASP A 116 14.31 0.07 -21.44
C ASP A 116 14.51 1.57 -21.54
N VAL A 117 13.99 2.33 -20.56
CA VAL A 117 14.08 3.81 -20.54
C VAL A 117 15.30 4.32 -19.76
N VAL A 118 15.97 3.46 -18.99
CA VAL A 118 17.19 3.80 -18.26
C VAL A 118 18.42 3.40 -19.10
N PRO A 119 19.22 4.35 -19.59
CA PRO A 119 20.44 4.04 -20.32
C PRO A 119 21.48 3.37 -19.42
N SER A 120 22.35 2.57 -20.04
CA SER A 120 23.57 2.10 -19.39
C SER A 120 24.57 3.27 -19.32
N ASP A 121 24.54 4.00 -18.21
CA ASP A 121 25.47 5.09 -17.93
C ASP A 121 25.97 5.07 -16.47
N ASP A 122 26.73 6.09 -16.10
CA ASP A 122 27.35 6.21 -14.78
C ASP A 122 26.53 7.06 -13.79
N CYS A 123 25.21 7.15 -13.97
CA CYS A 123 24.31 7.90 -13.09
C CYS A 123 23.25 7.00 -12.45
N LEU A 124 22.72 7.44 -11.30
CA LEU A 124 21.45 6.92 -10.79
C LEU A 124 20.28 7.65 -11.47
N HIS A 125 19.20 6.93 -11.68
CA HIS A 125 18.00 7.41 -12.35
C HIS A 125 16.84 7.42 -11.38
N VAL A 126 16.12 8.55 -11.31
CA VAL A 126 15.03 8.77 -10.36
C VAL A 126 13.87 9.49 -11.02
N ALA A 127 12.67 9.41 -10.44
CA ALA A 127 11.53 10.16 -10.94
C ALA A 127 11.47 11.58 -10.35
N PRO A 128 10.88 12.55 -11.06
CA PRO A 128 10.63 13.87 -10.52
C PRO A 128 9.48 13.84 -9.49
N ASP A 129 9.60 14.64 -8.43
CA ASP A 129 8.64 14.69 -7.33
C ASP A 129 7.71 15.92 -7.41
N ALA A 130 6.39 15.67 -7.45
CA ALA A 130 5.36 16.71 -7.29
C ALA A 130 4.89 16.89 -5.83
N HIS A 131 5.43 16.10 -4.89
CA HIS A 131 5.14 16.16 -3.46
C HIS A 131 6.22 16.89 -2.66
N PHE A 132 7.27 17.44 -3.29
CA PHE A 132 8.37 18.08 -2.57
C PHE A 132 7.88 19.12 -1.55
N CYS A 133 8.26 18.95 -0.29
CA CYS A 133 7.89 19.84 0.79
C CYS A 133 8.90 19.81 1.95
N ALA A 134 8.58 20.49 3.05
CA ALA A 134 9.52 20.79 4.13
C ALA A 134 10.20 19.55 4.73
N PHE A 135 9.57 18.36 4.71
CA PHE A 135 10.17 17.14 5.27
C PHE A 135 11.51 16.77 4.61
N VAL A 136 11.79 17.21 3.37
CA VAL A 136 13.07 16.93 2.71
C VAL A 136 14.21 17.77 3.30
N MET A 137 13.89 18.91 3.91
CA MET A 137 14.87 19.81 4.53
C MET A 137 14.88 19.72 6.06
N SER A 138 13.79 19.27 6.68
CA SER A 138 13.67 19.12 8.13
C SER A 138 14.80 18.30 8.78
N PRO A 139 15.35 17.25 8.13
CA PRO A 139 16.47 16.50 8.70
C PRO A 139 17.78 17.30 8.74
N ILE A 140 17.92 18.40 7.99
CA ILE A 140 19.17 19.18 7.93
C ILE A 140 19.26 20.12 9.14
N ILE A 141 20.29 19.89 9.96
CA ILE A 141 20.58 20.66 11.17
C ILE A 141 22.04 21.11 11.20
N GLY A 142 22.47 21.70 12.32
CA GLY A 142 23.88 22.00 12.56
C GLY A 142 24.41 23.23 11.83
N GLU A 143 25.73 23.44 11.94
CA GLU A 143 26.41 24.64 11.45
C GLU A 143 26.39 24.75 9.91
N ARG A 144 26.34 23.61 9.21
CA ARG A 144 26.35 23.55 7.75
C ARG A 144 24.97 23.62 7.11
N ARG A 145 23.93 23.84 7.92
CA ARG A 145 22.52 23.76 7.50
C ARG A 145 22.22 24.56 6.23
N ASP A 146 22.61 25.82 6.17
CA ASP A 146 22.26 26.68 5.03
C ASP A 146 22.93 26.24 3.72
N ALA A 147 24.17 25.76 3.80
CA ALA A 147 24.88 25.21 2.65
C ALA A 147 24.23 23.90 2.18
N LEU A 148 23.87 23.02 3.11
CA LEU A 148 23.20 21.76 2.80
C LEU A 148 21.77 21.97 2.26
N ILE A 149 21.02 22.95 2.75
CA ILE A 149 19.71 23.31 2.20
C ILE A 149 19.85 23.85 0.78
N ARG A 150 20.84 24.72 0.52
CA ARG A 150 21.13 25.18 -0.85
C ARG A 150 21.41 24.01 -1.78
N GLN A 151 22.26 23.07 -1.35
CA GLN A 151 22.56 21.87 -2.12
C GLN A 151 21.33 20.98 -2.34
N CYS A 152 20.52 20.79 -1.31
CA CYS A 152 19.32 19.95 -1.34
C CYS A 152 18.20 20.51 -2.23
N VAL A 153 18.18 21.84 -2.46
CA VAL A 153 17.10 22.50 -3.20
C VAL A 153 17.61 23.18 -4.46
N GLN A 154 18.43 24.21 -4.32
CA GLN A 154 18.84 25.04 -5.45
C GLN A 154 19.72 24.25 -6.40
N ASP A 155 20.76 23.58 -5.90
CA ASP A 155 21.69 22.85 -6.75
C ASP A 155 20.97 21.69 -7.47
N VAL A 156 20.01 21.02 -6.82
CA VAL A 156 19.14 20.02 -7.47
C VAL A 156 18.35 20.63 -8.62
N LEU A 157 17.66 21.74 -8.38
CA LEU A 157 16.86 22.40 -9.42
C LEU A 157 17.74 22.90 -10.58
N ASP A 158 18.94 23.39 -10.29
CA ASP A 158 19.88 23.84 -11.31
C ASP A 158 20.43 22.68 -12.15
N GLN A 159 20.66 21.51 -11.54
CA GLN A 159 21.20 20.33 -12.23
C GLN A 159 20.14 19.55 -13.03
N VAL A 160 18.95 19.35 -12.47
CA VAL A 160 17.95 18.42 -13.04
C VAL A 160 16.57 19.05 -13.28
N GLY A 161 16.34 20.29 -12.87
CA GLY A 161 15.10 21.04 -13.13
C GLY A 161 13.88 20.65 -12.29
N HIS A 162 13.96 19.56 -11.51
CA HIS A 162 12.86 19.08 -10.67
C HIS A 162 13.35 18.52 -9.34
N PRO A 163 12.56 18.62 -8.26
CA PRO A 163 12.79 17.83 -7.05
C PRO A 163 12.76 16.32 -7.32
N LEU A 164 13.37 15.52 -6.46
CA LEU A 164 13.61 14.09 -6.68
C LEU A 164 12.69 13.21 -5.83
N GLN A 165 12.17 12.13 -6.40
CA GLN A 165 11.32 11.19 -5.69
C GLN A 165 12.10 9.91 -5.33
N ALA A 166 12.23 9.64 -4.02
CA ALA A 166 13.02 8.54 -3.45
C ALA A 166 12.46 7.12 -3.66
N GLY A 167 11.18 7.01 -3.99
CA GLY A 167 10.47 5.75 -4.16
C GLY A 167 10.77 5.01 -5.47
N LEU A 168 11.62 5.58 -6.32
CA LEU A 168 12.25 4.85 -7.41
C LEU A 168 13.67 5.36 -7.62
N VAL A 169 14.64 4.48 -7.44
CA VAL A 169 16.05 4.72 -7.78
C VAL A 169 16.55 3.54 -8.60
N VAL A 170 17.10 3.82 -9.78
CA VAL A 170 17.55 2.78 -10.73
C VAL A 170 18.98 3.05 -11.15
N GLY A 171 19.79 2.02 -11.30
CA GLY A 171 21.12 2.18 -11.86
C GLY A 171 21.94 0.91 -11.87
N GLY A 172 23.13 1.03 -12.43
CA GLY A 172 24.11 -0.05 -12.46
C GLY A 172 24.95 -0.15 -11.19
N ARG A 173 25.82 -1.16 -11.16
CA ARG A 173 26.72 -1.46 -10.04
C ARG A 173 27.54 -0.26 -9.56
N ALA A 174 28.23 0.43 -10.47
CA ALA A 174 29.14 1.51 -10.10
C ALA A 174 28.43 2.74 -9.50
N PRO A 175 27.34 3.26 -10.12
CA PRO A 175 26.53 4.31 -9.51
C PRO A 175 25.97 3.93 -8.14
N TRP A 176 25.45 2.70 -7.98
CA TRP A 176 24.95 2.21 -6.69
C TRP A 176 26.05 2.14 -5.63
N ALA A 177 27.24 1.63 -5.97
CA ALA A 177 28.36 1.56 -5.05
C ALA A 177 28.77 2.95 -4.53
N ARG A 178 28.90 3.94 -5.43
CA ARG A 178 29.23 5.32 -5.04
C ARG A 178 28.14 5.94 -4.18
N PHE A 179 26.88 5.76 -4.53
CA PHE A 179 25.77 6.31 -3.75
C PHE A 179 25.64 5.63 -2.38
N GLY A 180 25.78 4.31 -2.30
CA GLY A 180 25.79 3.59 -1.02
C GLY A 180 26.92 4.05 -0.09
N GLN A 181 28.11 4.30 -0.64
CA GLN A 181 29.21 4.91 0.11
C GLN A 181 28.86 6.33 0.56
N TYR A 182 28.34 7.16 -0.33
CA TYR A 182 27.92 8.53 -0.02
C TYR A 182 26.89 8.57 1.11
N VAL A 183 25.89 7.69 1.08
CA VAL A 183 24.88 7.56 2.14
C VAL A 183 25.52 7.17 3.47
N ARG A 184 26.48 6.23 3.50
CA ARG A 184 27.23 5.90 4.73
C ARG A 184 27.96 7.11 5.29
N GLU A 185 28.61 7.90 4.44
CA GLU A 185 29.33 9.10 4.83
C GLU A 185 28.39 10.18 5.40
N GLN A 186 27.22 10.39 4.79
CA GLN A 186 26.23 11.33 5.33
C GLN A 186 25.59 10.81 6.63
N ALA A 187 25.29 9.51 6.71
CA ALA A 187 24.75 8.89 7.92
C ALA A 187 25.72 9.01 9.11
N GLY A 188 27.03 8.97 8.87
CA GLY A 188 28.07 9.23 9.88
C GLY A 188 28.04 10.66 10.47
N ARG A 189 27.25 11.57 9.89
CA ARG A 189 27.05 12.95 10.36
C ARG A 189 25.70 13.18 11.05
N VAL A 190 24.94 12.12 11.29
CA VAL A 190 23.73 12.19 12.12
C VAL A 190 24.11 12.62 13.53
N GLY A 191 23.37 13.57 14.09
CA GLY A 191 23.68 14.28 15.34
C GLY A 191 24.53 15.53 15.17
N GLN A 192 25.14 15.74 13.99
CA GLN A 192 25.93 16.92 13.65
C GLN A 192 25.26 17.75 12.56
N ASP A 193 25.20 17.21 11.34
CA ASP A 193 24.63 17.87 10.16
C ASP A 193 23.18 17.39 9.90
N PHE A 194 22.79 16.24 10.48
CA PHE A 194 21.48 15.63 10.24
C PHE A 194 20.78 15.14 11.51
N ALA A 195 19.45 15.21 11.53
CA ALA A 195 18.60 14.52 12.49
C ALA A 195 18.03 13.23 11.87
N ALA A 196 18.02 12.13 12.63
CA ALA A 196 17.41 10.86 12.21
C ALA A 196 15.88 10.93 12.32
N ILE A 197 15.25 11.63 11.38
CA ILE A 197 13.80 11.81 11.30
C ILE A 197 13.28 11.47 9.90
N HIS A 198 11.96 11.38 9.77
CA HIS A 198 11.30 11.14 8.49
C HIS A 198 11.76 12.13 7.41
N GLY A 199 12.08 11.60 6.22
CA GLY A 199 12.58 12.37 5.08
C GLY A 199 14.07 12.29 4.83
N LEU A 200 14.86 11.75 5.77
CA LEU A 200 16.32 11.73 5.68
C LEU A 200 16.86 10.99 4.44
N ASP A 201 16.19 9.93 4.03
CA ASP A 201 16.47 9.18 2.81
C ASP A 201 16.31 10.06 1.55
N THR A 202 15.22 10.82 1.48
CA THR A 202 14.95 11.76 0.39
C THR A 202 15.93 12.94 0.44
N THR A 203 16.32 13.40 1.63
CA THR A 203 17.37 14.41 1.82
C THR A 203 18.70 13.94 1.23
N PHE A 204 19.15 12.72 1.57
CA PHE A 204 20.41 12.19 1.03
C PHE A 204 20.37 12.03 -0.49
N LEU A 205 19.24 11.61 -1.04
CA LEU A 205 19.07 11.56 -2.49
C LEU A 205 19.18 12.94 -3.15
N HIS A 206 18.57 13.97 -2.56
CA HIS A 206 18.67 15.35 -3.06
C HIS A 206 20.09 15.89 -2.97
N LEU A 207 20.78 15.68 -1.85
CA LEU A 207 22.17 16.12 -1.73
C LEU A 207 23.07 15.45 -2.78
N TRP A 208 22.83 14.17 -3.08
CA TRP A 208 23.51 13.47 -4.18
C TRP A 208 23.15 14.04 -5.55
N GLY A 209 21.88 14.37 -5.78
CA GLY A 209 21.43 15.03 -7.00
C GLY A 209 22.02 16.43 -7.20
N GLY A 210 22.21 17.19 -6.12
CA GLY A 210 22.89 18.49 -6.16
C GLY A 210 24.37 18.40 -6.59
N LEU A 211 24.98 17.21 -6.53
CA LEU A 211 26.32 16.93 -7.06
C LEU A 211 26.30 16.54 -8.55
N GLY A 212 25.14 16.60 -9.22
CA GLY A 212 24.97 16.23 -10.63
C GLY A 212 25.07 14.72 -10.90
N GLN A 213 24.82 13.89 -9.89
CA GLN A 213 25.01 12.43 -9.97
C GLN A 213 23.73 11.64 -10.28
N VAL A 214 22.65 12.34 -10.62
CA VAL A 214 21.35 11.74 -10.93
C VAL A 214 20.79 12.24 -12.26
N ARG A 215 19.97 11.42 -12.91
CA ARG A 215 19.17 11.76 -14.08
C ARG A 215 17.70 11.45 -13.85
N LEU A 216 16.83 12.14 -14.56
CA LEU A 216 15.39 11.91 -14.45
C LEU A 216 14.90 10.85 -15.44
N VAL A 217 14.08 9.93 -14.94
CA VAL A 217 13.12 9.18 -15.76
C VAL A 217 11.78 9.91 -15.81
N GLY A 218 10.87 9.47 -16.68
CA GLY A 218 9.52 10.03 -16.74
C GLY A 218 8.76 9.86 -15.42
N CYS A 219 7.89 10.82 -15.08
CA CYS A 219 7.09 10.77 -13.85
C CYS A 219 6.12 9.57 -13.83
N GLU A 220 5.79 9.00 -14.99
CA GLU A 220 4.97 7.80 -15.12
C GLU A 220 5.60 6.56 -14.44
N GLN A 221 6.93 6.53 -14.25
CA GLN A 221 7.65 5.39 -13.67
C GLN A 221 7.51 5.29 -12.15
N ASN A 222 7.30 6.43 -11.48
CA ASN A 222 6.99 6.55 -10.05
C ASN A 222 6.05 7.76 -9.89
N PHE A 223 4.78 7.53 -10.20
CA PHE A 223 3.78 8.56 -10.33
C PHE A 223 3.09 8.83 -8.99
N VAL A 224 3.27 10.04 -8.48
CA VAL A 224 2.49 10.55 -7.34
C VAL A 224 1.23 11.26 -7.85
N THR A 225 0.07 11.02 -7.22
CA THR A 225 -1.23 11.53 -7.72
C THR A 225 -1.34 13.05 -7.71
N LYS A 226 -0.45 13.76 -6.99
CA LYS A 226 -0.34 15.22 -7.01
C LYS A 226 -0.04 15.81 -8.39
N TRP A 227 0.48 15.02 -9.33
CA TRP A 227 0.61 15.42 -10.74
C TRP A 227 -0.74 15.62 -11.45
N GLY A 228 -1.85 15.11 -10.89
CA GLY A 228 -3.16 15.07 -11.52
C GLY A 228 -3.35 13.76 -12.27
N LEU A 229 -3.95 12.79 -11.58
CA LEU A 229 -4.30 11.47 -12.12
C LEU A 229 -5.60 11.54 -12.92
N HIS A 230 -5.61 10.97 -14.12
CA HIS A 230 -6.81 10.81 -14.94
C HIS A 230 -7.16 9.33 -15.10
N GLU A 231 -8.42 8.99 -14.87
CA GLU A 231 -8.95 7.65 -15.06
C GLU A 231 -9.76 7.58 -16.35
N ARG A 232 -9.45 6.61 -17.20
CA ARG A 232 -10.19 6.35 -18.44
C ARG A 232 -10.66 4.91 -18.48
N HIS A 233 -11.91 4.70 -18.86
CA HIS A 233 -12.43 3.36 -19.10
C HIS A 233 -12.03 2.90 -20.51
N ASP A 234 -11.37 1.75 -20.57
CA ASP A 234 -11.11 0.98 -21.79
C ASP A 234 -12.18 -0.10 -21.86
N PHE A 235 -13.25 0.19 -22.61
CA PHE A 235 -14.41 -0.70 -22.74
C PHE A 235 -14.08 -1.99 -23.50
N ASP A 236 -13.09 -1.95 -24.40
CA ASP A 236 -12.71 -3.11 -25.20
C ASP A 236 -11.97 -4.14 -24.35
N ALA A 237 -11.09 -3.68 -23.45
CA ALA A 237 -10.36 -4.53 -22.52
C ALA A 237 -11.02 -4.66 -21.14
N VAL A 238 -12.20 -4.05 -20.95
CA VAL A 238 -12.95 -4.01 -19.68
C VAL A 238 -12.05 -3.65 -18.50
N ARG A 239 -11.21 -2.62 -18.68
CA ARG A 239 -10.25 -2.17 -17.68
C ARG A 239 -10.29 -0.66 -17.52
N ILE A 240 -9.80 -0.19 -16.39
CA ILE A 240 -9.55 1.23 -16.16
C ILE A 240 -8.07 1.47 -16.41
N LEU A 241 -7.79 2.48 -17.22
CA LEU A 241 -6.45 2.97 -17.52
C LEU A 241 -6.19 4.21 -16.68
N LEU A 242 -5.04 4.21 -16.01
CA LEU A 242 -4.53 5.33 -15.24
C LEU A 242 -3.52 6.09 -16.09
N GLU A 243 -3.79 7.37 -16.37
CA GLU A 243 -3.02 8.17 -17.32
C GLU A 243 -2.71 9.56 -16.76
N HIS A 244 -1.61 10.15 -17.22
CA HIS A 244 -1.27 11.55 -17.02
C HIS A 244 -0.86 12.18 -18.35
N ARG A 245 -1.54 13.25 -18.77
CA ARG A 245 -1.30 13.94 -20.05
C ARG A 245 -1.27 12.97 -21.25
N GLY A 246 -2.16 11.98 -21.25
CA GLY A 246 -2.27 10.97 -22.30
C GLY A 246 -1.19 9.88 -22.29
N LYS A 247 -0.28 9.87 -21.30
CA LYS A 247 0.66 8.77 -21.07
C LYS A 247 0.13 7.82 -19.99
N PRO A 248 0.14 6.50 -20.21
CA PRO A 248 -0.23 5.56 -19.16
C PRO A 248 0.81 5.53 -18.04
N ILE A 249 0.34 5.42 -16.81
CA ILE A 249 1.18 5.30 -15.61
C ILE A 249 1.76 3.89 -15.55
N ARG A 250 3.05 3.79 -15.22
CA ARG A 250 3.79 2.52 -15.07
C ARG A 250 3.86 2.07 -13.62
N GLY A 251 4.14 3.00 -12.70
CA GLY A 251 4.10 2.76 -11.26
C GLY A 251 3.30 3.85 -10.57
N LEU A 252 2.21 3.50 -9.89
CA LEU A 252 1.43 4.42 -9.06
C LEU A 252 1.94 4.35 -7.63
N HIS A 253 2.47 5.47 -7.13
CA HIS A 253 3.00 5.59 -5.77
C HIS A 253 1.90 6.05 -4.82
N MET A 254 1.53 5.18 -3.89
CA MET A 254 0.52 5.45 -2.88
C MET A 254 1.13 6.19 -1.68
N THR A 255 1.55 7.45 -1.89
CA THR A 255 2.07 8.30 -0.81
C THR A 255 1.03 8.50 0.29
N GLY A 256 1.47 8.81 1.52
CA GLY A 256 0.66 8.75 2.73
C GLY A 256 -0.74 9.38 2.64
N ASP A 257 -0.87 10.58 2.06
CA ASP A 257 -2.15 11.28 1.84
C ASP A 257 -3.10 10.55 0.88
N VAL A 258 -2.55 9.86 -0.11
CA VAL A 258 -3.29 9.13 -1.15
C VAL A 258 -3.74 7.75 -0.65
N ARG A 259 -3.02 7.14 0.30
CA ARG A 259 -3.45 5.87 0.93
C ARG A 259 -4.82 5.96 1.60
N PHE A 260 -5.24 7.18 1.99
CA PHE A 260 -6.56 7.45 2.56
C PHE A 260 -7.69 7.45 1.52
N LEU A 261 -7.37 7.53 0.23
CA LEU A 261 -8.31 7.46 -0.86
C LEU A 261 -8.35 6.03 -1.39
N ASN A 262 -9.21 5.18 -0.81
CA ASN A 262 -9.27 3.75 -1.12
C ASN A 262 -9.49 3.45 -2.61
N HIS A 263 -10.10 4.37 -3.37
CA HIS A 263 -10.38 4.22 -4.81
C HIS A 263 -9.14 3.83 -5.66
N TRP A 264 -7.94 4.26 -5.27
CA TRP A 264 -6.70 3.98 -6.00
C TRP A 264 -5.81 2.92 -5.37
N ARG A 265 -6.22 2.30 -4.26
CA ARG A 265 -5.48 1.18 -3.66
C ARG A 265 -5.70 -0.06 -4.51
N TYR A 266 -4.61 -0.77 -4.83
CA TYR A 266 -4.65 -2.04 -5.54
C TYR A 266 -5.72 -2.99 -4.97
N LEU A 267 -5.65 -3.26 -3.67
CA LEU A 267 -6.58 -4.18 -3.02
C LEU A 267 -8.04 -3.72 -3.06
N ALA A 268 -8.34 -2.42 -3.04
CA ALA A 268 -9.74 -1.97 -3.11
C ALA A 268 -10.39 -2.27 -4.46
N ARG A 269 -9.58 -2.36 -5.53
CA ARG A 269 -10.04 -2.63 -6.90
C ARG A 269 -10.20 -4.11 -7.17
N ASP A 270 -9.35 -4.92 -6.52
CA ASP A 270 -9.26 -6.37 -6.76
C ASP A 270 -9.69 -7.22 -5.55
N VAL A 271 -10.31 -6.62 -4.52
CA VAL A 271 -10.62 -7.28 -3.23
C VAL A 271 -11.44 -8.55 -3.39
N GLU A 272 -12.47 -8.54 -4.24
CA GLU A 272 -13.36 -9.69 -4.42
C GLU A 272 -12.63 -10.84 -5.13
N HIS A 273 -11.81 -10.53 -6.13
CA HIS A 273 -10.99 -11.53 -6.83
C HIS A 273 -9.92 -12.10 -5.89
N ALA A 274 -9.24 -11.23 -5.15
CA ALA A 274 -8.21 -11.57 -4.17
C ALA A 274 -8.75 -12.46 -3.03
N ILE A 275 -9.93 -12.13 -2.48
CA ILE A 275 -10.62 -12.92 -1.46
C ILE A 275 -11.13 -14.25 -2.03
N ALA A 276 -11.77 -14.23 -3.20
CA ALA A 276 -12.42 -15.42 -3.76
C ALA A 276 -11.43 -16.48 -4.25
N HIS A 277 -10.31 -16.05 -4.84
CA HIS A 277 -9.41 -16.99 -5.47
C HIS A 277 -8.34 -17.49 -4.51
N GLY A 278 -8.00 -16.76 -3.43
CA GLY A 278 -7.08 -17.18 -2.35
C GLY A 278 -5.67 -17.64 -2.79
N GLN A 279 -5.45 -17.82 -4.07
CA GLN A 279 -4.32 -18.46 -4.74
C GLN A 279 -3.54 -17.45 -5.59
N ALA A 280 -4.18 -16.34 -6.01
CA ALA A 280 -3.49 -15.20 -6.61
C ALA A 280 -2.59 -14.45 -5.60
N LEU A 281 -2.63 -14.84 -4.31
CA LEU A 281 -1.94 -14.24 -3.18
C LEU A 281 -1.17 -15.28 -2.36
N ALA A 282 -0.42 -16.18 -2.99
CA ALA A 282 0.37 -17.20 -2.29
C ALA A 282 1.53 -16.61 -1.46
N LEU A 283 1.27 -15.67 -0.56
CA LEU A 283 2.04 -15.43 0.67
C LEU A 283 1.13 -15.53 1.92
N ALA A 284 -0.04 -16.18 1.83
CA ALA A 284 -0.76 -16.70 2.99
C ALA A 284 -1.65 -17.91 2.65
N SER A 285 -1.32 -19.06 3.25
CA SER A 285 -2.32 -19.81 4.02
C SER A 285 -2.01 -19.49 5.48
N GLU A 286 -2.63 -18.46 6.05
CA GLU A 286 -2.86 -18.56 7.49
C GLU A 286 -4.06 -19.50 7.66
N PRO A 287 -4.01 -20.42 8.65
CA PRO A 287 -5.11 -21.32 8.93
C PRO A 287 -6.38 -20.47 9.04
N GLY A 288 -7.40 -20.84 8.26
CA GLY A 288 -8.54 -19.99 7.93
C GLY A 288 -9.13 -19.24 9.10
N MET A 289 -9.79 -18.11 8.79
CA MET A 289 -10.52 -17.24 9.71
C MET A 289 -10.71 -17.89 11.08
N ARG A 290 -9.98 -17.41 12.10
CA ARG A 290 -10.32 -17.79 13.46
C ARG A 290 -11.56 -16.99 13.83
N GLU A 291 -12.69 -17.32 13.19
CA GLU A 291 -13.98 -16.75 13.53
C GLU A 291 -14.24 -17.12 14.99
N GLN A 292 -14.18 -16.12 15.86
CA GLN A 292 -14.65 -16.26 17.22
C GLN A 292 -15.98 -15.50 17.36
N PRO A 293 -16.88 -15.95 18.23
CA PRO A 293 -18.01 -15.14 18.65
C PRO A 293 -17.51 -13.77 19.15
N ALA A 294 -18.12 -12.69 18.68
CA ALA A 294 -17.85 -11.34 19.15
C ALA A 294 -18.92 -10.94 20.18
N ASP A 295 -18.48 -10.48 21.35
CA ASP A 295 -19.35 -9.97 22.41
C ASP A 295 -19.62 -8.48 22.17
N LEU A 296 -20.87 -8.13 21.92
CA LEU A 296 -21.32 -6.74 21.77
C LEU A 296 -21.93 -6.20 23.08
N ASP A 297 -21.83 -4.89 23.30
CA ASP A 297 -22.38 -4.23 24.47
C ASP A 297 -23.90 -4.47 24.60
N THR A 298 -24.30 -5.12 25.70
CA THR A 298 -25.68 -5.48 26.03
C THR A 298 -26.65 -4.30 25.94
N LEU A 299 -26.25 -3.10 26.39
CA LEU A 299 -27.12 -1.90 26.35
C LEU A 299 -27.44 -1.48 24.92
N GLN A 300 -26.51 -1.67 23.98
CA GLN A 300 -26.74 -1.34 22.57
C GLN A 300 -27.57 -2.42 21.87
N LEU A 301 -27.37 -3.69 22.24
CA LEU A 301 -28.21 -4.79 21.77
C LEU A 301 -29.68 -4.60 22.19
N GLU A 302 -29.92 -4.15 23.42
CA GLU A 302 -31.26 -3.82 23.91
C GLU A 302 -31.92 -2.68 23.10
N ARG A 303 -31.15 -1.65 22.72
CA ARG A 303 -31.65 -0.54 21.88
C ARG A 303 -32.03 -1.01 20.47
N LEU A 304 -31.21 -1.86 19.86
CA LEU A 304 -31.52 -2.47 18.57
C LEU A 304 -32.79 -3.33 18.66
N ALA A 305 -32.89 -4.16 19.70
CA ALA A 305 -34.07 -4.99 19.95
C ALA A 305 -35.34 -4.15 20.14
N ALA A 306 -35.26 -3.07 20.92
CA ALA A 306 -36.34 -2.12 21.12
C ALA A 306 -36.76 -1.39 19.84
N SER A 307 -35.87 -1.31 18.85
CA SER A 307 -36.15 -0.72 17.53
C SER A 307 -36.72 -1.73 16.52
N GLY A 308 -36.74 -3.02 16.85
CA GLY A 308 -37.25 -4.09 15.98
C GLY A 308 -36.17 -4.95 15.32
N LEU A 309 -34.93 -4.90 15.82
CA LEU A 309 -33.81 -5.73 15.36
C LEU A 309 -33.26 -6.57 16.51
N SER A 310 -33.58 -7.87 16.53
CA SER A 310 -33.01 -8.79 17.51
C SER A 310 -31.65 -9.28 17.04
N PHE A 311 -30.66 -9.25 17.93
CA PHE A 311 -29.32 -9.77 17.65
C PHE A 311 -29.32 -11.30 17.59
N VAL A 312 -28.66 -11.86 16.57
CA VAL A 312 -28.57 -13.30 16.34
C VAL A 312 -27.17 -13.80 16.68
N ALA A 313 -26.18 -13.24 16.01
CA ALA A 313 -24.77 -13.62 16.16
C ALA A 313 -23.87 -12.49 15.67
N ALA A 314 -22.66 -12.43 16.21
CA ALA A 314 -21.56 -11.68 15.64
C ALA A 314 -20.31 -12.54 15.66
N HIS A 315 -19.54 -12.44 14.59
CA HIS A 315 -18.27 -13.11 14.41
C HIS A 315 -17.23 -12.08 14.00
N GLU A 316 -16.03 -12.20 14.55
CA GLU A 316 -14.86 -11.39 14.18
C GLU A 316 -13.64 -12.28 13.97
N ASP A 317 -12.73 -11.81 13.11
CA ASP A 317 -11.38 -12.35 12.99
C ASP A 317 -10.49 -11.86 14.14
N VAL A 318 -9.48 -12.65 14.50
CA VAL A 318 -8.61 -12.37 15.64
C VAL A 318 -7.28 -11.80 15.17
N LEU A 319 -7.10 -10.49 15.37
CA LEU A 319 -5.84 -9.80 15.14
C LEU A 319 -5.19 -9.39 16.48
N PRO A 320 -3.90 -9.71 16.72
CA PRO A 320 -3.19 -9.25 17.90
C PRO A 320 -3.17 -7.71 17.98
N ASN A 321 -3.43 -7.16 19.17
CA ASN A 321 -3.36 -5.73 19.47
C ASN A 321 -4.35 -4.84 18.68
N VAL A 322 -5.41 -5.41 18.12
CA VAL A 322 -6.47 -4.70 17.43
C VAL A 322 -7.74 -4.71 18.30
N PRO A 323 -8.48 -3.59 18.43
CA PRO A 323 -9.73 -3.58 19.19
C PRO A 323 -10.76 -4.56 18.60
N ARG A 324 -11.58 -5.15 19.47
CA ARG A 324 -12.72 -5.98 19.07
C ARG A 324 -13.84 -5.12 18.50
N ILE A 325 -14.81 -5.75 17.80
CA ILE A 325 -16.04 -5.06 17.40
C ILE A 325 -16.69 -4.40 18.62
N ALA A 326 -17.05 -3.13 18.47
CA ALA A 326 -17.71 -2.35 19.49
C ALA A 326 -19.05 -1.80 18.98
N ALA A 327 -20.11 -1.97 19.76
CA ALA A 327 -21.39 -1.33 19.52
C ALA A 327 -21.48 -0.01 20.30
N GLY A 328 -22.12 1.00 19.71
CA GLY A 328 -22.27 2.31 20.34
C GLY A 328 -23.45 3.10 19.77
N THR A 329 -23.59 4.35 20.21
CA THR A 329 -24.54 5.29 19.61
C THR A 329 -23.94 5.83 18.31
N SER A 330 -24.76 5.94 17.26
CA SER A 330 -24.27 6.47 15.99
C SER A 330 -23.94 7.96 16.11
N PHE A 331 -22.77 8.36 15.60
CA PHE A 331 -22.36 9.76 15.60
C PHE A 331 -23.21 10.61 14.64
N ARG A 332 -23.74 9.99 13.58
CA ARG A 332 -24.52 10.67 12.52
C ARG A 332 -25.98 10.83 12.88
N ASN A 333 -26.52 9.91 13.67
CA ASN A 333 -27.91 9.89 14.12
C ASN A 333 -27.96 9.43 15.59
N PRO A 334 -28.33 10.33 16.54
CA PRO A 334 -28.44 9.99 17.96
C PRO A 334 -29.47 8.89 18.27
N GLN A 335 -30.43 8.65 17.38
CA GLN A 335 -31.41 7.56 17.49
C GLN A 335 -30.95 6.26 16.81
N GLY A 336 -29.81 6.30 16.11
CA GLY A 336 -29.20 5.15 15.45
C GLY A 336 -28.17 4.45 16.32
N SER A 337 -27.83 3.23 15.92
CA SER A 337 -26.74 2.45 16.49
C SER A 337 -25.54 2.45 15.56
N ALA A 338 -24.32 2.48 16.12
CA ALA A 338 -23.09 2.29 15.38
C ALA A 338 -22.45 0.96 15.77
N LEU A 339 -21.87 0.27 14.79
CA LEU A 339 -21.02 -0.91 14.99
C LEU A 339 -19.66 -0.58 14.36
N ASN A 340 -18.66 -0.40 15.22
CA ASN A 340 -17.29 -0.13 14.81
C ASN A 340 -16.50 -1.43 14.87
N ALA A 341 -15.81 -1.77 13.80
CA ALA A 341 -15.00 -2.97 13.70
C ALA A 341 -13.59 -2.64 13.19
N TRP A 342 -12.60 -3.41 13.64
CA TRP A 342 -11.20 -3.27 13.25
C TRP A 342 -10.61 -4.56 12.64
N ALA A 343 -11.39 -5.65 12.60
CA ALA A 343 -11.05 -6.92 11.97
C ALA A 343 -12.21 -7.40 11.09
N SER A 344 -11.94 -8.34 10.19
CA SER A 344 -12.98 -8.93 9.33
C SER A 344 -14.11 -9.47 10.21
N HIS A 345 -15.36 -9.23 9.82
CA HIS A 345 -16.51 -9.53 10.68
C HIS A 345 -17.79 -9.80 9.93
N ARG A 346 -18.73 -10.41 10.65
CA ARG A 346 -20.10 -10.63 10.25
C ARG A 346 -21.03 -10.44 11.44
N ILE A 347 -22.10 -9.67 11.27
CA ILE A 347 -23.07 -9.36 12.32
C ILE A 347 -24.47 -9.65 11.76
N GLU A 348 -25.26 -10.42 12.51
CA GLU A 348 -26.57 -10.89 12.08
C GLU A 348 -27.69 -10.41 13.00
N PHE A 349 -28.78 -9.99 12.37
CA PHE A 349 -30.00 -9.52 13.02
C PHE A 349 -31.24 -10.23 12.46
N GLU A 350 -32.25 -10.40 13.32
CA GLU A 350 -33.61 -10.75 12.95
C GLU A 350 -34.53 -9.53 13.05
N VAL A 351 -35.33 -9.30 12.02
CA VAL A 351 -36.37 -8.28 12.06
C VAL A 351 -37.57 -8.80 12.85
N THR A 352 -37.90 -8.15 13.96
CA THR A 352 -38.99 -8.59 14.85
C THR A 352 -40.29 -7.82 14.69
N ARG A 353 -40.29 -6.72 13.93
CA ARG A 353 -41.47 -5.87 13.70
C ARG A 353 -41.96 -5.95 12.27
N GLU A 354 -43.27 -5.79 12.11
CA GLU A 354 -43.87 -5.63 10.79
C GLU A 354 -43.45 -4.29 10.16
N ARG A 355 -42.97 -4.34 8.91
CA ARG A 355 -42.70 -3.18 8.05
C ARG A 355 -41.76 -2.13 8.65
N ILE A 356 -40.48 -2.49 8.78
CA ILE A 356 -39.43 -1.50 9.07
C ILE A 356 -38.59 -1.23 7.81
N VAL A 357 -38.03 -0.04 7.74
CA VAL A 357 -37.00 0.33 6.76
C VAL A 357 -35.70 0.54 7.50
N LEU A 358 -34.66 -0.17 7.09
CA LEU A 358 -33.32 -0.05 7.64
C LEU A 358 -32.51 0.88 6.76
N ASP A 359 -32.15 2.05 7.28
CA ASP A 359 -31.13 2.88 6.66
C ASP A 359 -29.76 2.46 7.20
N VAL A 360 -28.92 1.93 6.32
CA VAL A 360 -27.57 1.47 6.66
C VAL A 360 -26.58 2.38 5.97
N SER A 361 -25.68 2.96 6.76
CA SER A 361 -24.51 3.68 6.25
C SER A 361 -23.24 2.93 6.62
N LEU A 362 -22.40 2.68 5.64
CA LEU A 362 -21.07 2.11 5.82
C LEU A 362 -20.03 3.21 5.62
N SER A 363 -19.07 3.31 6.54
CA SER A 363 -17.94 4.24 6.41
C SER A 363 -16.66 3.67 7.00
N TYR A 364 -15.54 4.35 6.76
CA TYR A 364 -14.26 4.01 7.39
C TYR A 364 -14.17 4.62 8.78
N LEU A 365 -13.44 3.96 9.68
CA LEU A 365 -13.02 4.60 10.93
C LEU A 365 -12.03 5.72 10.60
N SER A 366 -12.22 6.89 11.22
CA SER A 366 -11.44 8.09 10.93
C SER A 366 -9.93 7.84 11.09
N GLY A 367 -9.15 8.23 10.09
CA GLY A 367 -7.68 8.08 10.09
C GLY A 367 -7.16 6.66 9.90
N GLN A 368 -8.04 5.69 9.63
CA GLN A 368 -7.67 4.27 9.53
C GLN A 368 -8.31 3.61 8.29
N PRO A 369 -7.92 4.00 7.06
CA PRO A 369 -8.49 3.45 5.83
C PRO A 369 -8.11 1.97 5.65
N SER A 370 -9.10 1.11 5.40
CA SER A 370 -8.88 -0.29 4.97
C SER A 370 -9.60 -0.52 3.63
N ALA A 371 -9.30 -1.62 2.94
CA ALA A 371 -9.97 -2.00 1.69
C ALA A 371 -10.88 -3.22 1.89
N PRO A 372 -11.99 -3.11 2.64
CA PRO A 372 -12.87 -4.23 2.88
C PRO A 372 -13.78 -4.52 1.70
N SER A 373 -14.00 -5.80 1.41
CA SER A 373 -15.17 -6.28 0.69
C SER A 373 -16.35 -6.30 1.65
N ALA A 374 -17.15 -5.24 1.63
CA ALA A 374 -18.35 -5.15 2.44
C ALA A 374 -19.58 -5.69 1.70
N ARG A 375 -20.46 -6.39 2.43
CA ARG A 375 -21.71 -6.93 1.89
C ARG A 375 -22.82 -6.76 2.91
N LEU A 376 -24.02 -6.44 2.40
CA LEU A 376 -25.26 -6.57 3.14
C LEU A 376 -26.05 -7.72 2.53
N ALA A 377 -26.50 -8.67 3.36
CA ALA A 377 -27.36 -9.74 2.94
C ALA A 377 -28.73 -9.69 3.64
N ARG A 378 -29.79 -9.99 2.88
CA ARG A 378 -31.15 -10.19 3.38
C ARG A 378 -31.62 -11.57 2.97
N ASN A 379 -31.95 -12.42 3.93
CA ASN A 379 -32.41 -13.80 3.70
C ASN A 379 -31.49 -14.61 2.77
N GLY A 380 -30.19 -14.36 2.81
CA GLY A 380 -29.19 -15.01 1.96
C GLY A 380 -28.89 -14.31 0.63
N GLU A 381 -29.74 -13.39 0.17
CA GLU A 381 -29.44 -12.55 -1.01
C GLU A 381 -28.54 -11.39 -0.61
N SER A 382 -27.38 -11.25 -1.25
CA SER A 382 -26.34 -10.30 -0.87
C SER A 382 -26.05 -9.23 -1.92
N VAL A 383 -25.79 -8.01 -1.46
CA VAL A 383 -25.33 -6.88 -2.28
C VAL A 383 -23.95 -6.44 -1.80
N SER A 384 -22.99 -6.32 -2.72
CA SER A 384 -21.66 -5.75 -2.44
C SER A 384 -21.74 -4.25 -2.25
N LEU A 385 -21.02 -3.74 -1.26
CA LEU A 385 -20.99 -2.33 -0.86
C LEU A 385 -19.56 -1.79 -0.94
N GLN A 386 -19.42 -0.59 -1.48
CA GLN A 386 -18.14 0.13 -1.54
C GLN A 386 -18.19 1.30 -0.56
N ALA A 387 -17.35 1.27 0.48
CA ALA A 387 -17.32 2.33 1.49
C ALA A 387 -16.70 3.63 0.92
N PRO A 388 -17.26 4.83 1.23
CA PRO A 388 -18.50 5.04 1.98
C PRO A 388 -19.74 4.72 1.16
N HIS A 389 -20.72 4.06 1.77
CA HIS A 389 -21.98 3.71 1.13
C HIS A 389 -23.17 4.07 2.01
N LYS A 390 -24.32 4.36 1.40
CA LYS A 390 -25.60 4.49 2.10
C LYS A 390 -26.70 3.82 1.29
N LEU A 391 -27.48 2.97 1.95
CA LEU A 391 -28.61 2.28 1.32
C LEU A 391 -29.77 2.12 2.30
N SER A 392 -30.97 1.91 1.76
CA SER A 392 -32.18 1.63 2.53
C SER A 392 -32.72 0.25 2.16
N VAL A 393 -33.01 -0.57 3.16
CA VAL A 393 -33.59 -1.91 2.97
C VAL A 393 -34.99 -1.94 3.57
N ALA A 394 -36.00 -2.19 2.73
CA ALA A 394 -37.33 -2.51 3.22
C ALA A 394 -37.36 -3.95 3.72
N THR A 395 -37.84 -4.18 4.93
CA THR A 395 -37.87 -5.51 5.55
C THR A 395 -39.26 -5.91 6.05
N GLN A 396 -39.41 -7.21 6.31
CA GLN A 396 -40.59 -7.83 6.89
C GLN A 396 -40.19 -8.58 8.16
N GLN A 397 -41.16 -8.85 9.02
CA GLN A 397 -40.93 -9.65 10.23
C GLN A 397 -40.38 -11.03 9.84
N GLY A 398 -39.34 -11.48 10.54
CA GLY A 398 -38.63 -12.73 10.28
C GLY A 398 -37.47 -12.59 9.29
N ASP A 399 -37.31 -11.45 8.62
CA ASP A 399 -36.14 -11.23 7.75
C ASP A 399 -34.83 -11.33 8.54
N ARG A 400 -33.85 -12.04 7.98
CA ARG A 400 -32.47 -12.12 8.45
C ARG A 400 -31.62 -11.10 7.72
N ILE A 401 -31.01 -10.18 8.46
CA ILE A 401 -30.09 -9.17 7.92
C ILE A 401 -28.68 -9.49 8.40
N ALA A 402 -27.74 -9.66 7.48
CA ALA A 402 -26.33 -9.84 7.79
C ALA A 402 -25.51 -8.68 7.22
N LEU A 403 -24.70 -8.05 8.08
CA LEU A 403 -23.71 -7.06 7.71
C LEU A 403 -22.34 -7.72 7.80
N SER A 404 -21.56 -7.67 6.74
CA SER A 404 -20.22 -8.26 6.74
C SER A 404 -19.23 -7.36 6.05
N ALA A 405 -18.03 -7.30 6.58
CA ALA A 405 -16.89 -6.71 5.89
C ALA A 405 -15.69 -7.61 6.08
N LEU A 406 -15.09 -7.99 4.95
CA LEU A 406 -13.99 -8.93 4.89
C LEU A 406 -12.78 -8.22 4.28
N THR A 407 -11.62 -8.45 4.88
CA THR A 407 -10.32 -8.10 4.32
C THR A 407 -9.50 -9.36 4.12
N LEU A 408 -8.31 -9.26 3.54
CA LEU A 408 -7.42 -10.41 3.46
C LEU A 408 -7.02 -10.88 4.87
N PRO A 409 -6.76 -12.19 5.08
CA PRO A 409 -6.31 -12.71 6.36
C PRO A 409 -5.13 -11.91 6.91
N GLY A 410 -5.22 -11.47 8.18
CA GLY A 410 -4.16 -10.69 8.81
C GLY A 410 -4.19 -9.19 8.53
N GLN A 411 -5.12 -8.69 7.72
CA GLN A 411 -5.37 -7.25 7.55
C GLN A 411 -6.37 -6.73 8.57
N VAL A 412 -6.12 -5.49 9.00
CA VAL A 412 -7.11 -4.71 9.73
C VAL A 412 -8.27 -4.32 8.81
N CYS A 413 -9.49 -4.47 9.32
CA CYS A 413 -10.72 -4.09 8.64
C CYS A 413 -11.41 -3.01 9.46
N HIS A 414 -11.12 -1.76 9.11
CA HIS A 414 -11.62 -0.58 9.80
C HIS A 414 -12.92 -0.08 9.15
N THR A 415 -14.05 -0.45 9.75
CA THR A 415 -15.38 -0.04 9.26
C THR A 415 -16.29 0.40 10.38
N ALA A 416 -17.16 1.35 10.08
CA ALA A 416 -18.28 1.76 10.90
C ALA A 416 -19.59 1.53 10.14
N TRP A 417 -20.49 0.76 10.74
CA TRP A 417 -21.88 0.59 10.29
C TRP A 417 -22.79 1.44 11.15
N ASP A 418 -23.39 2.49 10.58
CA ASP A 418 -24.46 3.24 11.22
C ASP A 418 -25.81 2.68 10.75
N ILE A 419 -26.63 2.23 11.69
CA ILE A 419 -27.94 1.61 11.45
C ILE A 419 -29.02 2.50 12.06
N VAL A 420 -29.99 2.89 11.23
CA VAL A 420 -31.18 3.64 11.66
C VAL A 420 -32.42 2.86 11.24
N VAL A 421 -33.26 2.53 12.21
CA VAL A 421 -34.55 1.87 11.94
C VAL A 421 -35.63 2.93 11.80
N ARG A 422 -36.36 2.91 10.68
CA ARG A 422 -37.56 3.72 10.46
C ARG A 422 -38.80 2.83 10.44
N HIS A 423 -39.86 3.30 11.06
CA HIS A 423 -41.17 2.65 10.99
C HIS A 423 -41.89 3.15 9.73
N GLY A 424 -42.35 2.20 8.91
CA GLY A 424 -43.08 2.47 7.67
C GLY A 424 -44.58 2.66 7.85
#